data_AF-A0A7W1DF55-F1
#
_entry.id   AF-A0A7W1DF55-F1
#
_cell.length_a   1.000
_cell.length_b   1.000
_cell.length_c   1.000
_cell.angle_alpha   90.00
_cell.angle_beta   90.00
_cell.angle_gamma   90.00
#
_symmetry.space_group_name_H-M   'P 1'
#
loop_
_entity.id
_entity.type
_entity.pdbx_description
1 polymer ?
#
loop_
_entity_poly.entity_id
_entity_poly.type
_entity_poly.pdbx_seq_one_letter_code
_entity_poly.pdbx_strand_id
1 'polypeptide(L)'
;GYFFESFYQTGGWYRFVGFCQVLAAMLLLAPRTATLGAAVFFPIALNIMLITISVDFQATWMITSLMFLANLYLICWDYDKFKLILPFASEEKKPFIWRKYALFVLLGTVGGALAFLFFAGVTFYFHRLGVWGVIGGAVAGAFVGLINARELQKTESKPGADQIRHALSS
;
A
#
# COMPACT_ATOMS: atom_id res chain seq x y z
N GLY A 1 -9.50 14.20 -2.84
CA GLY A 1 -9.34 14.60 -1.43
C GLY A 1 -10.66 14.83 -0.72
N TYR A 2 -11.48 15.79 -1.20
CA TYR A 2 -12.69 16.26 -0.51
C TYR A 2 -13.72 15.18 -0.14
N PHE A 3 -13.95 14.20 -1.02
CA PHE A 3 -14.85 13.06 -0.74
C PHE A 3 -14.35 12.19 0.41
N PHE A 4 -13.05 11.85 0.44
CA PHE A 4 -12.48 11.03 1.52
C PHE A 4 -12.44 11.78 2.85
N GLU A 5 -12.13 13.07 2.81
CA GLU A 5 -12.16 13.94 3.98
C GLU A 5 -13.58 14.00 4.57
N SER A 6 -14.59 14.21 3.72
CA SER A 6 -16.00 14.18 4.12
C SER A 6 -16.42 12.79 4.63
N PHE A 7 -15.99 11.73 3.96
CA PHE A 7 -16.28 10.35 4.34
C PHE A 7 -15.65 9.98 5.69
N TYR A 8 -14.43 10.44 5.95
CA TYR A 8 -13.72 10.30 7.22
C TYR A 8 -14.41 11.10 8.33
N GLN A 9 -14.82 12.33 8.03
CA GLN A 9 -15.58 13.19 8.95
C GLN A 9 -16.95 12.62 9.32
N THR A 10 -17.59 11.86 8.42
CA THR A 10 -18.84 11.13 8.71
C THR A 10 -18.65 10.02 9.76
N GLY A 11 -17.41 9.65 10.12
CA GLY A 11 -17.01 8.92 11.33
C GLY A 11 -17.68 7.56 11.58
N GLY A 12 -18.97 7.56 11.90
CA GLY A 12 -19.80 6.37 12.10
C GLY A 12 -19.85 5.45 10.89
N TRP A 13 -20.05 6.00 9.68
CA TRP A 13 -20.06 5.19 8.45
C TRP A 13 -18.68 4.59 8.14
N TYR A 14 -17.61 5.38 8.29
CA TYR A 14 -16.23 4.91 8.12
C TYR A 14 -15.88 3.75 9.07
N ARG A 15 -16.24 3.89 10.36
CA ARG A 15 -16.01 2.86 11.39
C ARG A 15 -16.86 1.61 11.13
N PHE A 16 -18.09 1.76 10.66
CA PHE A 16 -18.96 0.64 10.33
C PHE A 16 -18.39 -0.20 9.18
N VAL A 17 -17.96 0.44 8.09
CA VAL A 17 -17.33 -0.26 6.95
C VAL A 17 -16.07 -1.00 7.41
N GLY A 18 -15.22 -0.36 8.22
CA GLY A 18 -14.04 -1.00 8.80
C GLY A 18 -14.39 -2.20 9.70
N PHE A 19 -15.42 -2.07 10.55
CA PHE A 19 -15.89 -3.17 11.39
C PHE A 19 -16.39 -4.37 10.56
N CYS A 20 -17.19 -4.11 9.52
CA CYS A 20 -17.64 -5.16 8.60
C CYS A 20 -16.46 -5.85 7.88
N GLN A 21 -15.40 -5.10 7.56
CA GLN A 21 -14.19 -5.63 6.94
C GLN A 21 -13.43 -6.57 7.89
N VAL A 22 -13.28 -6.19 9.16
CA VAL A 22 -12.66 -7.02 10.20
C VAL A 22 -13.52 -8.26 10.49
N LEU A 23 -14.84 -8.11 10.56
CA LEU A 23 -15.77 -9.23 10.74
C LEU A 23 -15.65 -10.24 9.60
N ALA A 24 -15.60 -9.78 8.35
CA ALA A 24 -15.42 -10.64 7.18
C ALA A 24 -14.06 -11.35 7.20
N ALA A 25 -12.99 -10.67 7.60
CA ALA A 25 -11.67 -11.27 7.77
C ALA A 25 -11.65 -12.33 8.88
N MET A 26 -12.33 -12.10 10.00
CA MET A 26 -12.48 -13.10 11.06
C MET A 26 -13.25 -14.33 10.59
N LEU A 27 -14.33 -14.15 9.81
CA LEU A 27 -15.07 -15.26 9.21
C LEU A 27 -14.24 -16.05 8.18
N LEU A 28 -13.36 -15.36 7.43
CA LEU A 28 -12.44 -15.98 6.48
C LEU A 28 -11.37 -16.84 7.15
N LEU A 29 -10.95 -16.48 8.36
CA LEU A 29 -9.93 -17.22 9.11
C LEU A 29 -10.41 -18.62 9.52
N ALA A 30 -11.72 -18.79 9.69
CA ALA A 30 -12.33 -20.08 9.98
C ALA A 30 -12.70 -20.80 8.68
N PRO A 31 -12.03 -21.91 8.31
CA PRO A 31 -12.23 -22.59 7.01
C PRO A 31 -13.64 -23.18 6.82
N ARG A 32 -14.43 -23.31 7.90
CA ARG A 32 -15.86 -23.69 7.84
C ARG A 32 -16.79 -22.53 7.48
N THR A 33 -16.41 -21.27 7.72
CA THR A 33 -17.20 -20.07 7.45
C THR A 33 -16.61 -19.19 6.35
N ALA A 34 -15.52 -19.63 5.71
CA ALA A 34 -14.82 -18.88 4.68
C ALA A 34 -15.73 -18.45 3.52
N THR A 35 -16.69 -19.30 3.13
CA THR A 35 -17.72 -18.97 2.11
C THR A 35 -18.62 -17.81 2.53
N LEU A 36 -19.09 -17.78 3.78
CA LEU A 36 -19.88 -16.68 4.32
C LEU A 36 -19.03 -15.41 4.44
N GLY A 37 -17.79 -15.54 4.90
CA GLY A 37 -16.83 -14.42 4.98
C GLY A 37 -16.57 -13.79 3.62
N ALA A 38 -16.31 -14.60 2.59
CA ALA A 38 -16.08 -14.15 1.22
C ALA A 38 -17.32 -13.49 0.61
N ALA A 39 -18.51 -14.05 0.88
CA ALA A 39 -19.79 -13.49 0.42
C ALA A 39 -20.10 -12.12 1.06
N VAL A 40 -19.78 -11.94 2.35
CA VAL A 40 -19.91 -10.63 3.04
C VAL A 40 -18.81 -9.66 2.59
N PHE A 41 -17.59 -10.15 2.35
CA PHE A 41 -16.48 -9.32 1.87
C PHE A 41 -16.68 -8.82 0.44
N PHE A 42 -17.44 -9.54 -0.39
CA PHE A 42 -17.68 -9.19 -1.78
C PHE A 42 -18.33 -7.80 -1.99
N PRO A 43 -19.51 -7.51 -1.43
CA PRO A 43 -20.12 -6.17 -1.56
C PRO A 43 -19.27 -5.09 -0.90
N ILE A 44 -18.52 -5.40 0.17
CA ILE A 44 -17.62 -4.44 0.84
C ILE A 44 -16.44 -4.09 -0.08
N ALA A 45 -15.76 -5.10 -0.63
CA ALA A 45 -14.63 -4.91 -1.54
C ALA A 45 -15.04 -4.18 -2.82
N LEU A 46 -16.24 -4.46 -3.35
CA LEU A 46 -16.80 -3.76 -4.51
C LEU A 46 -17.06 -2.28 -4.19
N ASN A 47 -17.62 -1.96 -3.03
CA ASN A 47 -17.82 -0.57 -2.60
C ASN A 47 -16.48 0.19 -2.48
N ILE A 48 -15.49 -0.43 -1.86
CA ILE A 48 -14.15 0.17 -1.70
C ILE A 48 -13.51 0.39 -3.09
N MET A 49 -13.59 -0.59 -3.98
CA MET A 49 -13.10 -0.47 -5.36
C MET A 49 -13.75 0.72 -6.09
N LEU A 50 -15.09 0.82 -6.06
CA LEU A 50 -15.82 1.92 -6.68
C LEU A 50 -15.44 3.28 -6.11
N ILE A 51 -15.28 3.41 -4.79
CA ILE A 51 -14.82 4.66 -4.15
C ILE A 51 -13.41 5.02 -4.64
N THR A 52 -12.48 4.05 -4.69
CA THR A 52 -11.10 4.32 -5.11
C THR A 52 -10.98 4.70 -6.58
N ILE A 53 -11.81 4.13 -7.45
CA ILE A 53 -11.92 4.52 -8.86
C ILE A 53 -12.54 5.92 -8.97
N SER A 54 -13.62 6.19 -8.22
CA SER A 54 -14.36 7.45 -8.30
C SER A 54 -13.57 8.65 -7.78
N VAL A 55 -12.68 8.45 -6.80
CA VAL A 55 -11.86 9.53 -6.23
C VAL A 55 -10.48 9.62 -6.90
N ASP A 56 -10.22 8.78 -7.90
CA ASP A 56 -8.97 8.72 -8.67
C ASP A 56 -7.72 8.70 -7.78
N PHE A 57 -7.75 7.86 -6.74
CA PHE A 57 -6.60 7.67 -5.87
C PHE A 57 -5.51 6.90 -6.64
N GLN A 58 -4.52 7.66 -7.13
CA GLN A 58 -3.31 7.14 -7.74
C GLN A 58 -2.71 6.01 -6.87
N ALA A 59 -2.39 4.88 -7.49
CA ALA A 59 -1.95 3.60 -6.89
C ALA A 59 -2.97 2.81 -6.02
N THR A 60 -3.90 3.45 -5.31
CA THR A 60 -4.82 2.72 -4.40
C THR A 60 -5.88 1.91 -5.16
N TRP A 61 -6.34 2.44 -6.30
CA TRP A 61 -7.30 1.74 -7.16
C TRP A 61 -6.77 0.39 -7.67
N MET A 62 -5.45 0.28 -7.89
CA MET A 62 -4.82 -0.98 -8.31
C MET A 62 -4.88 -2.01 -7.19
N ILE A 63 -4.60 -1.60 -5.95
CA ILE A 63 -4.59 -2.49 -4.78
C ILE A 63 -6.00 -2.98 -4.46
N THR A 64 -7.00 -2.10 -4.47
CA THR A 64 -8.39 -2.46 -4.17
C THR A 64 -9.00 -3.36 -5.25
N SER A 65 -8.63 -3.15 -6.52
CA SER A 65 -9.01 -4.04 -7.62
C SER A 65 -8.40 -5.44 -7.45
N LEU A 66 -7.13 -5.53 -7.06
CA LEU A 66 -6.47 -6.82 -6.75
C LEU A 66 -7.11 -7.53 -5.57
N MET A 67 -7.49 -6.78 -4.53
CA MET A 67 -8.20 -7.28 -3.35
C MET A 67 -9.58 -7.85 -3.72
N PHE A 68 -10.33 -7.13 -4.56
CA PHE A 68 -11.61 -7.59 -5.08
C PHE A 68 -11.45 -8.86 -5.92
N LEU A 69 -10.43 -8.90 -6.80
CA LEU A 69 -10.14 -10.06 -7.64
C LEU A 69 -9.73 -11.29 -6.82
N ALA A 70 -8.94 -11.10 -5.76
CA ALA A 70 -8.59 -12.16 -4.83
C ALA A 70 -9.82 -12.73 -4.10
N ASN A 71 -10.74 -11.87 -3.68
CA ASN A 71 -11.99 -12.34 -3.08
C ASN A 71 -12.89 -13.08 -4.09
N LEU A 72 -12.99 -12.57 -5.32
CA LEU A 72 -13.72 -13.26 -6.39
C LEU A 72 -13.11 -14.64 -6.68
N TYR A 73 -11.78 -14.73 -6.73
CA TYR A 73 -11.06 -15.99 -6.87
C TYR A 73 -11.38 -16.96 -5.73
N LEU A 74 -11.42 -16.47 -4.48
CA LEU A 74 -11.76 -17.28 -3.31
C LEU A 74 -13.21 -17.80 -3.35
N ILE A 75 -14.17 -16.97 -3.79
CA ILE A 75 -15.56 -17.39 -3.99
C ILE A 75 -15.66 -18.47 -5.07
N CYS A 76 -14.96 -18.29 -6.19
CA CYS A 76 -14.88 -19.29 -7.26
C CYS A 76 -14.22 -20.59 -6.77
N TRP A 77 -13.26 -20.51 -5.85
CA TRP A 77 -12.57 -21.66 -5.26
C TRP A 77 -13.49 -22.49 -4.36
N ASP A 78 -14.23 -21.87 -3.45
CA ASP A 78 -15.15 -22.56 -2.55
C ASP A 78 -16.57 -22.74 -3.14
N TYR A 79 -16.76 -22.47 -4.43
CA TYR A 79 -18.04 -22.59 -5.13
C TYR A 79 -18.64 -24.02 -5.02
N ASP A 80 -17.78 -25.04 -5.06
CA ASP A 80 -18.21 -26.44 -4.89
C ASP A 80 -18.77 -26.70 -3.47
N LYS A 81 -18.25 -26.04 -2.43
CA LYS A 81 -18.78 -26.10 -1.07
C LYS A 81 -20.02 -25.23 -0.88
N PHE A 82 -20.14 -24.12 -1.63
CA PHE A 82 -21.32 -23.26 -1.61
C PHE A 82 -22.58 -24.03 -2.03
N LYS A 83 -22.43 -24.95 -2.98
CA LYS A 83 -23.51 -25.85 -3.42
C LYS A 83 -23.94 -26.85 -2.33
N LEU A 84 -23.03 -27.21 -1.42
CA LEU A 84 -23.27 -28.13 -0.29
C LEU A 84 -24.11 -27.48 0.84
N ILE A 85 -24.15 -26.15 0.92
CA ILE A 85 -24.90 -25.39 1.93
C ILE A 85 -26.39 -25.21 1.50
N LEU A 86 -26.71 -25.45 0.23
CA LEU A 86 -28.10 -25.45 -0.25
C LEU A 86 -28.81 -26.76 0.15
N PRO A 87 -29.98 -26.71 0.80
CA PRO A 87 -30.71 -27.88 1.29
C PRO A 87 -31.23 -28.84 0.18
N PHE A 88 -30.98 -28.53 -1.09
CA PHE A 88 -31.42 -29.32 -2.25
C PHE A 88 -30.28 -30.10 -2.94
N ALA A 89 -29.05 -30.04 -2.43
CA ALA A 89 -27.91 -30.71 -3.06
C ALA A 89 -27.69 -32.12 -2.49
N SER A 90 -28.18 -33.12 -3.21
CA SER A 90 -27.87 -34.53 -2.98
C SER A 90 -26.35 -34.78 -3.00
N GLU A 91 -25.90 -35.68 -2.12
CA GLU A 91 -24.55 -36.24 -2.07
C GLU A 91 -24.19 -36.91 -3.42
N GLU A 92 -23.61 -36.15 -4.34
CA GLU A 92 -22.78 -36.74 -5.39
C GLU A 92 -21.34 -36.81 -4.90
N LYS A 93 -20.86 -38.02 -4.59
CA LYS A 93 -19.43 -38.31 -4.46
C LYS A 93 -18.74 -38.05 -5.81
N LYS A 94 -18.33 -36.81 -6.03
CA LYS A 94 -17.52 -36.47 -7.20
C LYS A 94 -16.12 -37.04 -7.04
N PRO A 95 -15.54 -37.59 -8.11
CA PRO A 95 -14.17 -38.10 -8.05
C PRO A 95 -13.24 -36.97 -7.63
N PHE A 96 -12.31 -37.28 -6.73
CA PHE A 96 -11.31 -36.33 -6.27
C PHE A 96 -10.34 -36.02 -7.44
N ILE A 97 -10.60 -34.95 -8.20
CA ILE A 97 -9.77 -34.56 -9.34
C ILE A 97 -8.62 -33.67 -8.84
N TRP A 98 -7.56 -34.30 -8.31
CA TRP A 98 -6.33 -33.63 -7.82
C TRP A 98 -5.76 -32.61 -8.83
N ARG A 99 -5.93 -32.84 -10.14
CA ARG A 99 -5.40 -31.97 -11.21
C ARG A 99 -6.00 -30.56 -11.19
N LYS A 100 -7.27 -30.40 -10.79
CA LYS A 100 -7.89 -29.07 -10.67
C LYS A 100 -7.33 -28.34 -9.45
N TYR A 101 -7.30 -29.00 -8.29
CA TYR A 101 -6.71 -28.45 -7.07
C TYR A 101 -5.24 -28.07 -7.26
N ALA A 102 -4.44 -28.94 -7.87
CA ALA A 102 -3.03 -28.68 -8.14
C ALA A 102 -2.82 -27.47 -9.07
N LEU A 103 -3.62 -27.35 -10.14
CA LEU A 103 -3.51 -26.22 -11.08
C LEU A 103 -3.88 -24.89 -10.42
N PHE A 104 -4.92 -24.87 -9.58
CA PHE A 104 -5.29 -23.66 -8.85
C PHE A 104 -4.34 -23.33 -7.69
N VAL A 105 -3.76 -24.32 -6.99
CA VAL A 105 -2.66 -24.09 -6.03
C VAL A 105 -1.43 -23.51 -6.73
N LEU A 106 -1.08 -24.02 -7.92
CA LEU A 106 -0.03 -23.47 -8.77
C LEU A 106 -0.33 -22.02 -9.16
N LEU A 107 -1.57 -21.74 -9.57
CA LEU A 107 -1.99 -20.38 -9.93
C LEU A 107 -1.91 -19.42 -8.72
N GLY A 108 -2.35 -19.87 -7.55
CA GLY A 108 -2.31 -19.08 -6.31
C GLY A 108 -0.89 -18.82 -5.80
N THR A 109 -0.02 -19.82 -5.89
CA THR A 109 1.40 -19.67 -5.51
C THR A 109 2.16 -18.76 -6.47
N VAL A 110 1.94 -18.90 -7.78
CA VAL A 110 2.51 -18.01 -8.80
C VAL A 110 2.01 -16.58 -8.63
N GLY A 111 0.70 -16.39 -8.42
CA GLY A 111 0.11 -15.08 -8.15
C GLY A 111 0.65 -14.42 -6.88
N GLY A 112 0.76 -15.18 -5.79
CA GLY A 112 1.35 -14.71 -4.53
C GLY A 112 2.83 -14.34 -4.66
N ALA A 113 3.63 -15.15 -5.39
CA ALA A 113 5.03 -14.85 -5.65
C ALA A 113 5.21 -13.57 -6.48
N LEU A 114 4.38 -13.36 -7.50
CA LEU A 114 4.41 -12.13 -8.31
C LEU A 114 4.02 -10.90 -7.47
N ALA A 115 3.01 -11.00 -6.61
CA ALA A 115 2.63 -9.92 -5.69
C ALA A 115 3.74 -9.59 -4.69
N PHE A 116 4.42 -10.61 -4.15
CA PHE A 116 5.58 -10.44 -3.27
C PHE A 116 6.74 -9.74 -3.98
N LEU A 117 7.07 -10.18 -5.20
CA LEU A 117 8.13 -9.56 -6.02
C LEU A 117 7.80 -8.11 -6.39
N PHE A 118 6.54 -7.83 -6.70
CA PHE A 118 6.07 -6.47 -6.95
C PHE A 118 6.24 -5.58 -5.71
N PHE A 119 5.79 -6.05 -4.54
CA PHE A 119 5.88 -5.29 -3.28
C PHE A 119 7.33 -5.08 -2.83
N ALA A 120 8.17 -6.12 -2.96
CA ALA A 120 9.60 -6.05 -2.69
C ALA A 120 10.31 -5.07 -3.63
N GLY A 121 9.97 -5.08 -4.93
CA GLY A 121 10.51 -4.17 -5.92
C GLY A 121 10.13 -2.71 -5.68
N VAL A 122 8.87 -2.45 -5.32
CA VAL A 122 8.38 -1.11 -4.93
C VAL A 122 9.13 -0.61 -3.69
N THR A 123 9.23 -1.43 -2.66
CA THR A 123 9.94 -1.06 -1.41
C THR A 123 11.43 -0.77 -1.68
N PHE A 124 12.08 -1.60 -2.50
CA PHE A 124 13.47 -1.39 -2.89
C PHE A 124 13.67 -0.10 -3.72
N TYR A 125 12.73 0.22 -4.62
CA TYR A 125 12.75 1.44 -5.41
C TYR A 125 12.61 2.70 -4.55
N PHE A 126 11.67 2.71 -3.60
CA PHE A 126 11.49 3.81 -2.65
C PHE A 126 12.70 4.00 -1.73
N HIS A 127 13.30 2.90 -1.24
CA HIS A 127 14.52 2.98 -0.44
C HIS A 127 15.69 3.59 -1.23
N ARG A 128 15.84 3.18 -2.50
CA ARG A 128 16.87 3.72 -3.40
C ARG A 128 16.65 5.21 -3.68
N LEU A 129 15.41 5.64 -3.91
CA LEU A 129 15.06 7.06 -4.08
C LEU A 129 15.39 7.90 -2.84
N GLY A 130 15.10 7.39 -1.64
CA GLY A 130 15.43 8.07 -0.38
C GLY A 130 16.93 8.28 -0.19
N VAL A 131 17.75 7.28 -0.54
CA VAL A 131 19.22 7.39 -0.50
C VAL A 131 19.74 8.46 -1.45
N TRP A 132 19.22 8.53 -2.68
CA TRP A 132 19.60 9.58 -3.64
C TRP A 132 19.16 10.98 -3.18
N GLY A 133 18.02 11.10 -2.51
CA GLY A 133 17.57 12.35 -1.90
C GLY A 133 18.51 12.87 -0.80
N VAL A 134 18.98 11.97 0.07
CA VAL A 134 19.95 12.32 1.14
C VAL A 134 21.30 12.70 0.55
N ILE A 135 21.79 11.96 -0.44
CA ILE A 135 23.06 12.29 -1.13
C ILE A 135 22.94 13.64 -1.85
N GLY A 136 21.85 13.90 -2.56
CA GLY A 136 21.60 15.18 -3.22
C GLY A 136 21.54 16.36 -2.23
N GLY A 137 20.86 16.18 -1.10
CA GLY A 137 20.81 17.18 -0.02
C GLY A 137 22.18 17.47 0.60
N ALA A 138 22.99 16.44 0.84
CA ALA A 138 24.34 16.60 1.38
C ALA A 138 25.26 17.35 0.41
N VAL A 139 25.19 17.05 -0.89
CA VAL A 139 25.99 17.74 -1.93
C VAL A 139 25.57 19.20 -2.07
N ALA A 140 24.27 19.49 -2.08
CA ALA A 140 23.76 20.86 -2.13
C ALA A 140 24.18 21.67 -0.87
N GLY A 141 24.09 21.06 0.31
CA GLY A 141 24.53 21.67 1.57
C GLY A 141 26.03 21.98 1.58
N ALA A 142 26.86 21.06 1.11
CA ALA A 142 28.30 21.29 0.98
C ALA A 142 28.63 22.41 0.00
N PHE A 143 27.90 22.49 -1.13
CA PHE A 143 28.06 23.55 -2.12
C PHE A 143 27.70 24.93 -1.56
N VAL A 144 26.57 25.05 -0.86
CA VAL A 144 26.16 26.28 -0.18
C VAL A 144 27.15 26.68 0.91
N GLY A 145 27.63 25.71 1.70
CA GLY A 145 28.65 25.92 2.73
C GLY A 145 29.96 26.49 2.15
N LEU A 146 30.41 25.98 0.99
CA LEU A 146 31.60 26.48 0.31
C LEU A 146 31.42 27.90 -0.25
N ILE A 147 30.23 28.23 -0.77
CA ILE A 147 29.92 29.59 -1.22
C ILE A 147 29.97 30.55 -0.04
N ASN A 148 29.33 30.20 1.07
CA ASN A 148 29.30 31.03 2.27
C ASN A 148 30.70 31.19 2.88
N ALA A 149 31.50 30.13 2.95
CA ALA A 149 32.89 30.19 3.42
C ALA A 149 33.77 31.11 2.56
N ARG A 150 33.53 31.13 1.24
CA ARG A 150 34.21 32.06 0.32
C ARG A 150 33.81 33.52 0.56
N GLU A 151 32.56 33.79 0.93
CA GLU A 151 32.11 35.14 1.26
C GLU A 151 32.70 35.63 2.60
N LEU A 152 32.83 34.74 3.59
CA LEU A 152 33.48 35.05 4.86
C LEU A 152 34.95 35.42 4.65
N GLN A 153 35.70 34.65 3.85
CA GLN A 153 37.10 34.98 3.52
C GLN A 153 37.24 36.33 2.80
N LYS A 154 36.32 36.66 1.88
CA LYS A 154 36.31 37.97 1.20
C LYS A 154 36.04 39.13 2.18
N THR A 155 35.29 38.87 3.25
CA THR A 155 34.95 39.88 4.25
C THR A 155 36.10 40.09 5.24
N GLU A 156 36.77 39.01 5.66
CA GLU A 156 37.99 39.09 6.48
C GLU A 156 39.18 39.72 5.75
N SER A 157 39.28 39.53 4.43
CA SER A 157 40.33 40.14 3.60
C SER A 157 40.13 41.63 3.32
N LYS A 158 39.01 42.25 3.73
CA LYS A 158 38.82 43.71 3.57
C LYS A 158 39.71 44.47 4.57
N PRO A 159 40.48 45.48 4.11
CA PRO A 159 41.55 46.16 4.87
C PRO A 159 41.01 47.15 5.92
N GLY A 160 40.08 46.72 6.77
CA GLY A 160 39.60 47.49 7.93
C GLY A 160 40.30 47.10 9.24
N ALA A 161 40.85 45.88 9.32
CA ALA A 161 41.52 45.40 10.54
C ALA A 161 42.87 46.07 10.79
N ASP A 162 43.57 46.48 9.73
CA ASP A 162 44.87 47.15 9.84
C ASP A 162 44.74 48.61 10.32
N GLN A 163 43.65 49.29 9.93
CA GLN A 163 43.37 50.66 10.39
C GLN A 163 43.09 50.71 11.90
N ILE A 164 42.41 49.71 12.46
CA ILE A 164 42.10 49.63 13.89
C ILE A 164 43.36 49.31 14.71
N ARG A 165 44.27 48.48 14.19
CA ARG A 165 45.56 48.17 14.83
C ARG A 165 46.49 49.38 14.87
N HIS A 166 46.50 50.20 13.82
CA HIS A 166 47.24 51.46 13.82
C HIS A 166 46.63 52.49 14.79
N ALA A 167 45.30 52.58 14.89
CA ALA A 167 44.64 53.50 15.81
C ALA A 167 44.77 53.13 17.31
N LEU A 168 45.02 51.85 17.64
CA LEU A 168 45.26 51.39 19.02
C LEU A 168 46.75 51.41 19.41
N SER A 169 47.65 51.67 18.48
CA SER A 169 49.11 51.74 18.71
C SER A 169 49.70 53.15 18.63
N SER A 170 48.87 54.16 18.37
CA SER A 170 49.19 55.60 18.43
C SER A 170 48.53 56.23 19.65
#